data_AF-A0A1F5U1W8-F1
#
_entry.id   AF-A0A1F5U1W8-F1
#
_cell.length_a   1.000
_cell.length_b   1.000
_cell.length_c   1.000
_cell.angle_alpha   90.00
_cell.angle_beta   90.00
_cell.angle_gamma   90.00
#
_symmetry.space_group_name_H-M   'P 1'
#
loop_
_entity.id
_entity.type
_entity.pdbx_description
1 polymer ?
#
loop_
_entity_poly.entity_id
_entity_poly.type
_entity_poly.pdbx_seq_one_letter_code
_entity_poly.pdbx_strand_id
1 'polypeptide(L)'
;MNTCEEIKNRIPEYYYDELQPEEKAGIDAHLKNCSQCAEELKAITAVLTRVSKAERPVLSASLYPLVKEKLEKRRAASGKFWNLPFAATVGLLILLAVFSNTQNIASMRKAEVEEKSIVANVIDLNNSENIDLDSLSSLDVEILADELFMEDNLMTFGS
;
A
#
# COMPACT_ATOMS: atom_id res chain seq x y z
N MET A 1 4.14 -20.82 -12.60
CA MET A 1 4.70 -21.86 -11.69
C MET A 1 4.74 -21.19 -10.32
N ASN A 2 3.87 -21.61 -9.40
CA ASN A 2 3.69 -20.87 -8.14
C ASN A 2 4.92 -21.04 -7.26
N THR A 3 5.43 -19.94 -6.71
CA THR A 3 6.55 -19.97 -5.76
C THR A 3 6.06 -20.40 -4.38
N CYS A 4 6.95 -20.94 -3.53
CA CYS A 4 6.56 -21.34 -2.17
C CYS A 4 5.98 -20.16 -1.37
N GLU A 5 6.54 -18.96 -1.55
CA GLU A 5 6.06 -17.73 -0.90
C GLU A 5 4.64 -17.37 -1.33
N GLU A 6 4.36 -17.45 -2.64
CA GLU A 6 3.02 -17.20 -3.17
C GLU A 6 2.00 -18.20 -2.61
N ILE A 7 2.36 -19.48 -2.52
CA ILE A 7 1.48 -20.50 -1.93
C ILE A 7 1.18 -20.19 -0.46
N LYS A 8 2.20 -19.84 0.33
CA LYS A 8 2.03 -19.51 1.77
C LYS A 8 1.05 -18.38 1.99
N ASN A 9 1.18 -17.31 1.21
CA ASN A 9 0.29 -16.15 1.29
C ASN A 9 -1.14 -16.49 0.88
N ARG A 10 -1.34 -17.55 0.10
CA ARG A 10 -2.64 -17.99 -0.43
C ARG A 10 -3.28 -19.16 0.33
N ILE A 11 -2.64 -19.65 1.39
CA ILE A 11 -3.18 -20.74 2.23
C ILE A 11 -4.55 -20.39 2.84
N PRO A 12 -4.80 -19.17 3.36
CA PRO A 12 -6.10 -18.82 3.92
C PRO A 12 -7.24 -18.93 2.90
N GLU A 13 -7.08 -18.34 1.71
CA GLU A 13 -8.06 -18.36 0.63
C GLU A 13 -8.28 -19.79 0.12
N TYR A 14 -7.19 -20.58 0.02
CA TYR A 14 -7.27 -22.00 -0.30
C TYR A 14 -8.06 -22.79 0.76
N TYR A 15 -7.86 -22.50 2.05
CA TYR A 15 -8.52 -23.17 3.16
C TYR A 15 -10.02 -22.88 3.22
N TYR A 16 -10.41 -21.62 2.97
CA TYR A 16 -11.82 -21.19 2.97
C TYR A 16 -12.55 -21.44 1.64
N ASP A 17 -11.88 -22.08 0.68
CA ASP A 17 -12.42 -22.35 -0.67
C ASP A 17 -12.84 -21.07 -1.43
N GLU A 18 -12.07 -20.00 -1.24
CA GLU A 18 -12.32 -18.67 -1.84
C GLU A 18 -11.58 -18.48 -3.18
N LEU A 19 -10.85 -19.49 -3.64
CA LEU A 19 -10.08 -19.47 -4.89
C LEU A 19 -10.88 -19.99 -6.07
N GLN A 20 -10.61 -19.44 -7.27
CA GLN A 20 -11.18 -19.98 -8.50
C GLN A 20 -10.62 -21.39 -8.77
N PRO A 21 -11.36 -22.27 -9.49
CA PRO A 21 -10.94 -23.65 -9.73
C PRO A 21 -9.56 -23.79 -10.38
N GLU A 22 -9.23 -22.86 -11.29
CA GLU A 22 -7.95 -22.81 -12.01
C GLU A 22 -6.77 -22.52 -11.07
N GLU A 23 -6.97 -21.58 -10.15
CA GLU A 23 -5.98 -21.18 -9.16
C GLU A 23 -5.75 -22.31 -8.15
N LYS A 24 -6.86 -22.91 -7.69
CA LYS A 24 -6.84 -24.07 -6.80
C LYS A 24 -6.08 -25.24 -7.39
N ALA A 25 -6.28 -25.54 -8.68
CA ALA A 25 -5.53 -26.58 -9.38
C ALA A 25 -4.01 -26.29 -9.42
N GLY A 26 -3.62 -25.02 -9.59
CA GLY A 26 -2.22 -24.60 -9.53
C GLY A 26 -1.60 -24.79 -8.13
N ILE A 27 -2.34 -24.45 -7.08
CA ILE A 27 -1.92 -24.69 -5.69
C ILE A 27 -1.82 -26.18 -5.39
N ASP A 28 -2.83 -26.98 -5.77
CA ASP A 28 -2.84 -28.44 -5.59
C ASP A 28 -1.63 -29.10 -6.28
N ALA A 29 -1.27 -28.63 -7.47
CA ALA A 29 -0.09 -29.11 -8.18
C ALA A 29 1.21 -28.78 -7.42
N HIS A 30 1.31 -27.59 -6.81
CA HIS A 30 2.47 -27.24 -6.00
C HIS A 30 2.53 -28.08 -4.71
N LEU A 31 1.42 -28.23 -3.98
CA LEU A 31 1.35 -28.98 -2.73
C LEU A 31 1.69 -30.47 -2.90
N LYS A 32 1.41 -31.05 -4.08
CA LYS A 32 1.82 -32.43 -4.41
C LYS A 32 3.33 -32.58 -4.57
N ASN A 33 4.02 -31.52 -4.98
CA ASN A 33 5.44 -31.56 -5.33
C ASN A 33 6.35 -30.91 -4.25
N CYS A 34 5.78 -30.12 -3.33
CA CYS A 34 6.52 -29.42 -2.29
C CYS A 34 6.07 -29.90 -0.90
N SER A 35 6.88 -30.75 -0.27
CA SER A 35 6.62 -31.27 1.08
C SER A 35 6.56 -30.17 2.14
N GLN A 36 7.40 -29.14 2.03
CA GLN A 36 7.44 -28.03 2.97
C GLN A 36 6.10 -27.26 2.99
N CYS A 37 5.57 -26.89 1.82
CA CYS A 37 4.28 -26.20 1.74
C CYS A 37 3.12 -27.10 2.18
N ALA A 38 3.19 -28.40 1.94
CA ALA A 38 2.18 -29.35 2.43
C ALA A 38 2.19 -29.48 3.96
N GLU A 39 3.36 -29.50 4.59
CA GLU A 39 3.49 -29.51 6.05
C GLU A 39 2.99 -28.21 6.68
N GLU A 40 3.30 -27.06 6.08
CA GLU A 40 2.81 -25.76 6.55
C GLU A 40 1.28 -25.66 6.46
N LEU A 41 0.68 -26.10 5.34
CA LEU A 41 -0.77 -26.19 5.21
C LEU A 41 -1.37 -27.09 6.29
N LYS A 42 -0.75 -28.23 6.58
CA LYS A 42 -1.19 -29.14 7.64
C LYS A 42 -1.11 -28.50 9.03
N ALA A 43 -0.08 -27.73 9.32
CA ALA A 43 0.06 -27.00 10.58
C ALA A 43 -1.02 -25.94 10.74
N ILE A 44 -1.24 -25.12 9.70
CA ILE A 44 -2.24 -24.04 9.71
C ILE A 44 -3.66 -24.62 9.83
N THR A 45 -4.00 -25.62 9.01
CA THR A 45 -5.31 -26.30 9.07
C THR A 45 -5.58 -26.92 10.44
N ALA A 46 -4.57 -27.48 11.10
CA ALA A 46 -4.71 -28.03 12.45
C ALA A 46 -5.07 -26.94 13.49
N VAL A 47 -4.45 -25.77 13.41
CA VAL A 47 -4.78 -24.62 14.27
C VAL A 47 -6.19 -24.12 13.98
N LEU A 48 -6.52 -23.88 12.71
CA LEU A 48 -7.84 -23.38 12.30
C LEU A 48 -8.97 -24.34 12.69
N THR A 49 -8.75 -25.65 12.59
CA THR A 49 -9.72 -26.67 13.02
C THR A 49 -9.95 -26.65 14.52
N ARG A 50 -8.94 -26.31 15.33
CA ARG A 50 -9.11 -26.17 16.78
C ARG A 50 -9.88 -24.90 17.12
N VAL A 51 -9.54 -23.79 16.47
CA VAL A 51 -10.23 -22.50 16.66
C VAL A 51 -11.69 -22.60 16.23
N SER A 52 -11.99 -23.28 15.12
CA SER A 52 -13.37 -23.41 14.62
C SER A 52 -14.27 -24.25 15.54
N LYS A 53 -13.68 -25.15 16.32
CA LYS A 53 -14.36 -25.99 17.31
C LYS A 53 -14.47 -25.36 18.69
N ALA A 54 -13.83 -24.21 18.92
CA ALA A 54 -13.96 -23.50 20.19
C ALA A 54 -15.42 -23.10 20.42
N GLU A 55 -15.89 -23.24 21.67
CA GLU A 55 -17.24 -22.82 22.05
C GLU A 55 -17.41 -21.34 21.73
N ARG A 56 -18.40 -21.03 20.88
CA ARG A 56 -18.77 -19.65 20.59
C ARG A 56 -19.59 -19.13 21.76
N PRO A 57 -19.27 -17.95 22.31
CA PRO A 57 -20.11 -17.35 23.34
C PRO A 57 -21.50 -17.11 22.77
N VAL A 58 -22.54 -17.51 23.52
CA VAL A 58 -23.92 -17.18 23.19
C VAL A 58 -24.08 -15.67 23.33
N LEU A 59 -24.35 -15.00 22.21
CA LEU A 59 -24.61 -13.57 22.18
C LEU A 59 -25.89 -13.28 22.96
N SER A 60 -25.85 -12.41 23.97
CA SER A 60 -27.06 -12.00 24.67
C SER A 60 -27.97 -11.19 23.74
N ALA A 61 -29.28 -11.35 23.88
CA ALA A 61 -30.27 -10.60 23.10
C ALA A 61 -30.11 -9.06 23.24
N SER A 62 -29.43 -8.60 24.30
CA SER A 62 -29.11 -7.20 24.56
C SER A 62 -27.89 -6.66 23.80
N LEU A 63 -27.07 -7.49 23.15
CA LEU A 63 -25.87 -7.00 22.44
C LEU A 63 -26.23 -6.15 21.22
N TYR A 64 -27.18 -6.59 20.40
CA TYR A 64 -27.60 -5.86 19.21
C TYR A 64 -28.14 -4.46 19.53
N PRO A 65 -29.09 -4.26 20.49
CA PRO A 65 -29.56 -2.92 20.81
C PRO A 65 -28.45 -2.02 21.37
N LEU A 66 -27.52 -2.55 22.18
CA LEU A 66 -26.39 -1.78 22.70
C LEU A 66 -25.42 -1.32 21.60
N VAL A 67 -25.07 -2.21 20.68
CA VAL A 67 -24.20 -1.87 19.54
C VAL A 67 -24.89 -0.86 18.62
N LYS A 68 -26.18 -1.06 18.33
CA LYS A 68 -26.98 -0.14 17.52
C LYS A 68 -27.04 1.26 18.15
N GLU A 69 -27.33 1.36 19.43
CA GLU A 69 -27.37 2.63 20.15
C GLU A 69 -26.01 3.36 20.09
N LYS A 70 -24.90 2.62 20.26
CA LYS A 70 -23.56 3.20 20.20
C LYS A 70 -23.18 3.70 18.81
N LEU A 71 -23.61 2.98 17.75
CA LEU A 71 -23.42 3.41 16.37
C LEU A 71 -24.22 4.67 16.04
N GLU A 72 -25.50 4.72 16.44
CA GLU A 72 -26.35 5.90 16.22
C GLU A 72 -25.82 7.14 16.95
N LYS A 73 -25.35 6.98 18.20
CA LYS A 73 -24.71 8.08 18.94
C LYS A 73 -23.46 8.62 18.24
N ARG A 74 -22.61 7.75 17.69
CA ARG A 74 -21.42 8.18 16.92
C ARG A 74 -21.79 8.87 15.62
N ARG A 75 -22.81 8.37 14.91
CA ARG A 75 -23.31 8.99 13.67
C ARG A 75 -23.90 10.37 13.93
N ALA A 76 -24.71 10.51 14.98
CA ALA A 76 -25.29 11.78 15.39
C ALA A 76 -24.23 12.81 15.84
N ALA A 77 -23.14 12.36 16.48
CA ALA A 77 -22.03 13.23 16.85
C ALA A 77 -21.17 13.66 15.64
N SER A 78 -21.00 12.78 14.66
CA SER A 78 -20.22 13.05 13.44
C SER A 78 -20.88 14.09 12.52
N GLY A 79 -22.21 14.17 12.48
CA GLY A 79 -22.94 15.13 11.65
C GLY A 79 -22.87 16.60 12.12
N LYS A 80 -22.31 16.88 13.31
CA LYS A 80 -22.35 18.22 13.91
C LYS A 80 -21.21 19.16 13.48
N PHE A 81 -20.16 18.63 12.84
CA PHE A 81 -19.01 19.42 12.37
C PHE A 81 -19.13 19.95 10.93
N TRP A 82 -20.11 19.49 10.14
CA TRP A 82 -20.33 19.95 8.77
C TRP A 82 -21.16 21.24 8.63
N ASN A 83 -21.73 21.74 9.73
CA ASN A 83 -22.54 22.98 9.73
C ASN A 83 -21.77 24.24 10.15
N LEU A 84 -20.43 24.19 10.19
CA LEU A 84 -19.67 25.41 10.49
C LEU A 84 -19.47 26.26 9.22
N PRO A 85 -19.63 27.60 9.31
CA PRO A 85 -19.49 28.54 8.18
C PRO A 85 -18.06 28.59 7.58
N PHE A 86 -17.13 27.76 8.07
CA PHE A 86 -15.75 27.66 7.58
C PHE A 86 -15.65 27.13 6.13
N ALA A 87 -16.68 26.48 5.59
CA ALA A 87 -16.66 26.06 4.19
C ALA A 87 -16.54 27.25 3.21
N ALA A 88 -17.20 28.37 3.51
CA ALA A 88 -17.12 29.59 2.69
C ALA A 88 -15.76 30.28 2.84
N THR A 89 -15.15 30.25 4.03
CA THR A 89 -13.84 30.88 4.27
C THR A 89 -12.71 30.09 3.62
N VAL A 90 -12.75 28.76 3.65
CA VAL A 90 -11.76 27.90 2.97
C VAL A 90 -11.85 28.06 1.45
N GLY A 91 -13.05 28.12 0.88
CA GLY A 91 -13.24 28.38 -0.55
C GLY A 91 -12.65 29.72 -1.00
N LEU A 92 -12.84 30.78 -0.21
CA LEU A 92 -12.26 32.10 -0.49
C LEU A 92 -10.72 32.07 -0.45
N LEU A 93 -10.12 31.41 0.54
CA LEU A 93 -8.66 31.30 0.65
C LEU A 93 -8.04 30.55 -0.54
N ILE A 94 -8.69 29.47 -1.00
CA ILE A 94 -8.23 28.72 -2.19
C ILE A 94 -8.29 29.60 -3.43
N LEU A 95 -9.38 30.35 -3.64
CA LEU A 95 -9.51 31.27 -4.77
C LEU A 95 -8.47 32.39 -4.75
N LEU A 96 -8.20 32.97 -3.57
CA LEU A 96 -7.17 33.99 -3.40
C LEU A 96 -5.76 33.45 -3.68
N ALA A 97 -5.46 32.23 -3.23
CA ALA A 97 -4.17 31.59 -3.50
C ALA A 97 -3.96 31.34 -5.00
N VAL A 98 -4.98 30.82 -5.70
CA VAL A 98 -4.93 30.61 -7.16
C VAL A 98 -4.75 31.94 -7.90
N PHE A 99 -5.50 32.98 -7.51
CA PHE A 99 -5.41 34.30 -8.13
C PHE A 99 -4.05 34.97 -7.92
N SER A 100 -3.43 34.80 -6.74
CA SER A 100 -2.08 35.30 -6.49
C SER A 100 -1.03 34.59 -7.35
N ASN A 101 -1.21 33.30 -7.62
CA ASN A 101 -0.23 32.52 -8.37
C ASN A 101 -0.29 32.79 -9.88
N THR A 102 -1.47 33.08 -10.44
CA THR A 102 -1.62 33.42 -11.88
C THR A 102 -1.01 34.77 -12.24
N GLN A 103 -1.10 35.77 -11.35
CA GLN A 103 -0.40 37.06 -11.51
C GLN A 103 1.12 36.87 -11.54
N ASN A 104 1.65 35.93 -10.74
CA ASN A 104 3.08 35.67 -10.65
C ASN A 104 3.60 34.93 -11.90
N ILE A 105 2.84 34.01 -12.48
CA ILE A 105 3.22 33.30 -13.72
C ILE A 105 3.27 34.25 -14.93
N ALA A 106 2.43 35.30 -14.95
CA ALA A 106 2.41 36.28 -16.04
C ALA A 106 3.70 37.12 -16.13
N SER A 107 4.46 37.26 -15.04
CA SER A 107 5.74 38.00 -15.03
C SER A 107 6.90 37.19 -15.63
N MET A 108 6.88 35.86 -15.51
CA MET A 108 7.95 34.97 -15.97
C MET A 108 7.94 34.74 -17.50
N ARG A 109 6.77 34.86 -18.17
CA ARG A 109 6.65 34.62 -19.62
C ARG A 109 7.39 35.65 -20.49
N LYS A 110 7.79 36.80 -19.93
CA LYS A 110 8.59 37.81 -20.66
C LYS A 110 10.09 37.49 -20.68
N ALA A 111 10.56 36.51 -19.90
CA ALA A 111 11.98 36.14 -19.83
C ALA A 111 12.38 34.99 -20.77
N GLU A 112 11.44 34.31 -21.43
CA GLU A 112 11.67 33.08 -22.22
C GLU A 112 11.57 33.31 -23.75
N VAL A 113 11.91 34.52 -24.22
CA VAL A 113 12.06 34.80 -25.67
C VAL A 113 13.51 35.19 -25.96
N GLU A 114 14.44 34.35 -25.50
CA GLU A 114 15.84 34.39 -25.92
C GLU A 114 16.45 32.97 -25.98
N GLU A 115 15.65 31.96 -26.36
CA GLU A 115 16.10 30.55 -26.44
C GLU A 115 15.87 29.94 -27.84
N LYS A 116 16.06 30.73 -28.90
CA LYS A 116 16.13 30.21 -30.28
C LYS A 116 17.55 29.78 -30.70
N SER A 117 18.43 29.52 -29.74
CA SER A 117 19.84 29.15 -29.97
C SER A 117 20.15 27.66 -29.78
N ILE A 118 19.28 26.87 -29.15
CA ILE A 118 19.64 25.48 -28.75
C ILE A 118 19.44 24.47 -29.89
N VAL A 119 18.56 24.76 -30.85
CA VAL A 119 18.22 23.82 -31.94
C VAL A 119 19.37 23.61 -32.95
N ALA A 120 20.38 24.48 -32.96
CA ALA A 120 21.54 24.33 -33.84
C ALA A 120 22.56 23.28 -33.37
N ASN A 121 22.63 22.96 -32.06
CA ASN A 121 23.65 22.06 -31.51
C ASN A 121 23.21 20.59 -31.37
N VAL A 122 21.91 20.28 -31.43
CA VAL A 122 21.40 18.92 -31.19
C VAL A 122 21.55 18.01 -32.42
N ILE A 123 21.75 18.57 -33.62
CA ILE A 123 21.78 17.77 -34.87
C ILE A 123 23.13 17.04 -35.06
N ASP A 124 24.21 17.45 -34.39
CA ASP A 124 25.55 16.86 -34.58
C ASP A 124 25.90 15.68 -33.64
N LEU A 125 25.09 15.38 -32.63
CA LEU A 125 25.40 14.29 -31.67
C LEU A 125 24.74 12.96 -31.99
N ASN A 126 23.84 12.88 -32.97
CA ASN A 126 23.09 11.66 -33.27
C ASN A 126 23.81 10.72 -34.26
N ASN A 127 25.12 10.88 -34.47
CA ASN A 127 25.87 10.14 -35.48
C ASN A 127 27.21 9.55 -35.00
N SER A 128 27.40 9.37 -33.69
CA SER A 128 28.58 8.68 -33.15
C SER A 128 28.24 7.67 -32.05
N GLU A 129 28.63 6.43 -32.35
CA GLU A 129 29.02 5.34 -31.44
C GLU A 129 27.96 4.43 -30.79
N ASN A 130 28.01 3.18 -31.28
CA ASN A 130 27.71 1.94 -30.57
C ASN A 130 28.14 2.02 -29.10
N ILE A 131 27.24 1.71 -28.19
CA ILE A 131 27.59 1.50 -26.78
C ILE A 131 27.62 -0.01 -26.53
N ASP A 132 28.83 -0.52 -26.28
CA ASP A 132 29.13 -1.90 -25.89
C ASP A 132 28.44 -2.25 -24.55
N LEU A 133 27.64 -3.30 -24.57
CA LEU A 133 26.77 -3.71 -23.46
C LEU A 133 27.47 -4.57 -22.37
N ASP A 134 28.81 -4.62 -22.35
CA ASP A 134 29.58 -5.44 -21.41
C ASP A 134 30.14 -4.66 -20.20
N SER A 135 29.95 -3.34 -20.16
CA SER A 135 30.46 -2.47 -19.08
C SER A 135 29.55 -2.42 -17.83
N LEU A 136 28.31 -2.93 -17.90
CA LEU A 136 27.32 -2.84 -16.81
C LEU A 136 27.51 -3.90 -15.69
N SER A 137 28.56 -4.72 -15.75
CA SER A 137 28.83 -5.77 -14.76
C SER A 137 29.60 -5.31 -13.52
N SER A 138 29.91 -4.01 -13.37
CA SER A 138 30.74 -3.49 -12.26
C SER A 138 30.12 -2.39 -11.40
N LEU A 139 28.79 -2.18 -11.46
CA LEU A 139 28.16 -1.25 -10.53
C LEU A 139 27.82 -1.98 -9.21
N ASP A 140 28.70 -1.82 -8.22
CA ASP A 140 28.47 -2.22 -6.83
C ASP A 140 27.24 -1.49 -6.27
N VAL A 141 26.17 -2.25 -6.02
CA VAL A 141 24.95 -1.73 -5.38
C VAL A 141 25.17 -1.76 -3.87
N GLU A 142 25.72 -0.67 -3.34
CA GLU A 142 25.73 -0.38 -1.90
C GLU A 142 24.29 -0.04 -1.47
N ILE A 143 23.59 -1.06 -0.96
CA ILE A 143 22.25 -0.90 -0.38
C ILE A 143 22.41 -0.23 0.99
N LEU A 144 21.98 1.03 1.09
CA LEU A 144 21.72 1.72 2.35
C LEU A 144 20.65 0.96 3.13
N ALA A 145 21.09 0.08 4.03
CA ALA A 145 20.30 -0.48 5.11
C ALA A 145 20.72 0.20 6.41
N ASP A 146 20.26 1.43 6.62
CA ASP A 146 20.36 2.12 7.92
C ASP A 146 19.38 3.29 7.90
N GLU A 147 18.18 3.09 8.47
CA GLU A 147 17.37 4.14 9.15
C GLU A 147 15.93 3.72 9.56
N LEU A 148 15.58 2.43 9.60
CA LEU A 148 14.20 2.03 9.99
C LEU A 148 14.07 1.13 11.24
N PHE A 149 15.13 1.03 12.06
CA PHE A 149 15.04 0.37 13.37
C PHE A 149 15.75 1.17 14.47
N MET A 150 15.17 2.29 14.87
CA MET A 150 15.36 2.85 16.21
C MET A 150 14.03 3.40 16.69
N GLU A 151 13.27 2.58 17.43
CA GLU A 151 12.46 2.96 18.59
C GLU A 151 11.62 1.75 19.02
N ASP A 152 12.23 0.83 19.77
CA ASP A 152 11.53 -0.01 20.74
C ASP A 152 12.58 -0.75 21.59
N ASN A 153 13.06 -0.09 22.66
CA ASN A 153 13.46 -0.74 23.92
C ASN A 153 13.99 0.26 24.95
N LEU A 154 13.08 0.98 25.59
CA LEU A 154 13.24 1.40 26.97
C LEU A 154 11.87 1.29 27.64
N MET A 155 11.61 0.15 28.29
CA MET A 155 10.80 -0.03 29.50
C MET A 155 10.78 -1.54 29.81
N THR A 156 11.95 -2.07 30.20
CA THR A 156 12.01 -3.33 30.94
C THR A 156 11.71 -3.05 32.41
N PHE A 157 10.69 -3.76 32.90
CA PHE A 157 10.35 -3.87 34.31
C PHE A 157 11.43 -4.64 35.08
N GLY A 158 11.69 -4.22 36.32
CA GLY A 158 12.50 -5.00 37.26
C GLY A 158 12.80 -4.32 38.59
N SER A 159 11.85 -4.30 39.52
CA SER A 159 11.99 -4.83 40.91
C SER A 159 10.70 -4.63 41.70
#